data_AF-A0A3R6BST1-F1
#
_entry.id   AF-A0A3R6BST1-F1
#
_cell.length_a   1.000
_cell.length_b   1.000
_cell.length_c   1.000
_cell.angle_alpha   90.00
_cell.angle_beta   90.00
_cell.angle_gamma   90.00
#
_symmetry.space_group_name_H-M   'P 1'
#
loop_
_entity.id
_entity.type
_entity.pdbx_description
1 polymer ?
#
loop_
_entity_poly.entity_id
_entity_poly.type
_entity_poly.pdbx_seq_one_letter_code
_entity_poly.pdbx_strand_id
1 'polypeptide(L)'
;MKEATIQIKDLSIGYHSKSDTKLVASHITTTIYSGELTCLLGANGVGKSTLLRTLSAFQPRLSGEIALLSRDIQDYSDKELSTIVGVVLTDKCDIRNMSVRELIGMGRSPYTGFWGRLGKEDRRIVEEAIAMVRIENLASRMVHTLSDGERQKVMIAKALAQETPVIFLDEPTAFLDFPSKVEIMQLLHHLTRTTNKTIFLSTHDLELALQIADKIWLMDKVKGISTGTPEDLALSGYLSGFFARKGIVFDMETGLFRIDNRYDREIRLTGSGQKYAMVRKALLRNGIHAGCEIESESRIDAGETVESPITLYLSGNPPRQVASVEELLMCLET
;
A
#
# COMPACT_ATOMS: atom_id res chain seq x y z
N MET A 1 26.38 -2.98 -1.65
CA MET A 1 25.59 -1.75 -1.91
C MET A 1 24.42 -2.15 -2.80
N LYS A 2 23.22 -1.59 -2.58
CA LYS A 2 22.08 -1.85 -3.48
C LYS A 2 22.33 -1.16 -4.82
N GLU A 3 21.99 -1.83 -5.92
CA GLU A 3 22.17 -1.31 -7.27
C GLU A 3 21.03 -0.33 -7.60
N ALA A 4 21.33 0.78 -8.28
CA ALA A 4 20.30 1.73 -8.72
C ALA A 4 19.60 1.18 -9.98
N THR A 5 18.36 0.73 -9.83
CA THR A 5 17.62 0.08 -10.93
C THR A 5 16.83 1.08 -11.77
N ILE A 6 16.26 2.11 -11.14
CA ILE A 6 15.48 3.16 -11.80
C ILE A 6 16.00 4.50 -11.34
N GLN A 7 16.49 5.33 -12.26
CA GLN A 7 16.98 6.67 -11.98
C GLN A 7 16.13 7.68 -12.75
N ILE A 8 15.66 8.70 -12.05
CA ILE A 8 14.81 9.75 -12.61
C ILE A 8 15.50 11.09 -12.36
N LYS A 9 15.64 11.91 -13.40
CA LYS A 9 16.20 13.27 -13.30
C LYS A 9 15.27 14.27 -13.97
N ASP A 10 14.85 15.27 -13.19
CA ASP A 10 14.02 16.39 -13.62
C ASP A 10 12.82 15.99 -14.50
N LEU A 11 12.20 14.85 -14.18
CA LEU A 11 11.13 14.28 -14.99
C LEU A 11 9.86 15.10 -14.86
N SER A 12 9.25 15.38 -16.01
CA SER A 12 7.88 15.89 -16.11
C SER A 12 6.97 14.90 -16.79
N ILE A 13 5.79 14.70 -16.20
CA ILE A 13 4.76 13.76 -16.65
C ILE A 13 3.45 14.47 -16.92
N GLY A 14 2.68 13.96 -17.87
CA GLY A 14 1.39 14.52 -18.23
C GLY A 14 0.90 14.00 -19.58
N TYR A 15 -0.10 14.65 -20.14
CA TYR A 15 -0.79 14.16 -21.33
C TYR A 15 -0.61 15.12 -22.49
N HIS A 16 -0.16 14.61 -23.64
CA HIS A 16 -0.23 15.34 -24.89
C HIS A 16 -1.62 15.18 -25.51
N SER A 17 -2.27 16.31 -25.82
CA SER A 17 -3.44 16.38 -26.68
C SER A 17 -3.07 17.07 -28.00
N LYS A 18 -3.92 16.94 -29.03
CA LYS A 18 -3.66 17.54 -30.36
C LYS A 18 -3.41 19.05 -30.34
N SER A 19 -3.88 19.76 -29.31
CA SER A 19 -3.80 21.23 -29.21
C SER A 19 -3.17 21.74 -27.92
N ASP A 20 -2.87 20.87 -26.95
CA ASP A 20 -2.42 21.29 -25.62
C ASP A 20 -1.65 20.17 -24.90
N THR A 21 -0.71 20.53 -24.02
CA THR A 21 0.01 19.60 -23.16
C THR A 21 -0.40 19.84 -21.71
N LYS A 22 -1.11 18.87 -21.14
CA LYS A 22 -1.53 18.92 -19.74
C LYS A 22 -0.41 18.38 -18.85
N LEU A 23 0.32 19.27 -18.20
CA LEU A 23 1.28 18.92 -17.15
C LEU A 23 0.55 18.37 -15.92
N VAL A 24 0.99 17.22 -15.41
CA VAL A 24 0.44 16.58 -14.20
C VAL A 24 1.39 16.73 -13.02
N ALA A 25 2.69 16.45 -13.23
CA ALA A 25 3.74 16.70 -12.26
C ALA A 25 5.06 16.99 -12.98
N SER A 26 5.94 17.74 -12.33
CA SER A 26 7.25 18.17 -12.85
C SER A 26 8.33 18.07 -11.78
N HIS A 27 9.59 18.21 -12.21
CA HIS A 27 10.77 18.26 -11.34
C HIS A 27 10.95 17.03 -10.45
N ILE A 28 10.54 15.85 -10.96
CA ILE A 28 10.70 14.60 -10.24
C ILE A 28 12.16 14.14 -10.40
N THR A 29 12.90 14.11 -9.29
CA THR A 29 14.28 13.60 -9.25
C THR A 29 14.43 12.63 -8.10
N THR A 30 14.69 11.36 -8.40
CA THR A 30 14.70 10.28 -7.41
C THR A 30 15.32 9.01 -7.98
N THR A 31 15.57 8.01 -7.14
CA THR A 31 16.16 6.72 -7.51
C THR A 31 15.48 5.60 -6.73
N ILE A 32 15.30 4.45 -7.39
CA ILE A 32 14.80 3.21 -6.79
C ILE A 32 15.91 2.16 -6.90
N TYR A 33 16.17 1.43 -5.82
CA TYR A 33 17.25 0.45 -5.78
C TYR A 33 16.74 -1.00 -5.85
N SER A 34 17.63 -1.90 -6.25
CA SER A 34 17.40 -3.35 -6.30
C SER A 34 17.04 -3.91 -4.93
N GLY A 35 16.12 -4.88 -4.89
CA GLY A 35 15.68 -5.53 -3.65
C GLY A 35 14.87 -4.62 -2.73
N GLU A 36 14.30 -3.53 -3.24
CA GLU A 36 13.42 -2.61 -2.52
C GLU A 36 11.97 -2.76 -2.93
N LEU A 37 11.08 -2.72 -1.93
CA LEU A 37 9.66 -2.49 -2.11
C LEU A 37 9.36 -0.99 -1.92
N THR A 38 9.13 -0.30 -3.02
CA THR A 38 8.78 1.13 -3.01
C THR A 38 7.29 1.33 -3.23
N CYS A 39 6.62 2.03 -2.31
CA CYS A 39 5.21 2.38 -2.43
C CYS A 39 5.01 3.85 -2.80
N LEU A 40 4.29 4.10 -3.89
CA LEU A 40 3.83 5.41 -4.31
C LEU A 40 2.48 5.72 -3.67
N LEU A 41 2.48 6.72 -2.79
CA LEU A 41 1.33 7.21 -2.06
C LEU A 41 0.96 8.60 -2.56
N GLY A 42 -0.34 8.92 -2.51
CA GLY A 42 -0.82 10.18 -3.07
C GLY A 42 -2.34 10.24 -3.15
N ALA A 43 -2.90 11.45 -3.08
CA ALA A 43 -4.33 11.68 -3.20
C ALA A 43 -4.86 11.24 -4.58
N ASN A 44 -6.17 10.98 -4.67
CA ASN A 44 -6.80 10.62 -5.95
C ASN A 44 -6.56 11.75 -6.98
N GLY A 45 -6.16 11.37 -8.19
CA GLY A 45 -5.92 12.32 -9.28
C GLY A 45 -4.65 13.17 -9.14
N VAL A 46 -3.72 12.84 -8.23
CA VAL A 46 -2.42 13.55 -8.14
C VAL A 46 -1.45 13.17 -9.27
N GLY A 47 -1.67 12.03 -9.93
CA GLY A 47 -0.83 11.58 -11.05
C GLY A 47 -0.09 10.25 -10.82
N LYS A 48 -0.44 9.46 -9.80
CA LYS A 48 0.20 8.17 -9.50
C LYS A 48 0.24 7.22 -10.70
N SER A 49 -0.93 6.94 -11.29
CA SER A 49 -1.01 6.06 -12.46
C SER A 49 -0.34 6.69 -13.69
N THR A 50 -0.31 8.02 -13.82
CA THR A 50 0.45 8.72 -14.87
C THR A 50 1.95 8.47 -14.71
N LEU A 51 2.48 8.60 -13.49
CA LEU A 51 3.87 8.34 -13.18
C LEU A 51 4.21 6.87 -13.47
N LEU A 52 3.41 5.94 -12.95
CA LEU A 52 3.62 4.50 -13.15
C LEU A 52 3.66 4.13 -14.64
N ARG A 53 2.67 4.59 -15.43
CA ARG A 53 2.66 4.35 -16.89
C ARG A 53 3.84 4.98 -17.62
N THR A 54 4.34 6.12 -17.14
CA THR A 54 5.53 6.76 -17.71
C THR A 54 6.79 5.95 -17.40
N LEU A 55 6.93 5.46 -16.16
CA LEU A 55 8.06 4.62 -15.74
C LEU A 55 8.04 3.23 -16.39
N SER A 56 6.87 2.74 -16.80
CA SER A 56 6.70 1.48 -17.52
C SER A 56 6.67 1.62 -19.05
N ALA A 57 7.01 2.80 -19.59
CA ALA A 57 6.98 3.16 -21.02
C ALA A 57 5.62 2.97 -21.73
N PHE A 58 4.51 2.85 -21.00
CA PHE A 58 3.16 2.84 -21.60
C PHE A 58 2.71 4.22 -22.08
N GLN A 59 3.42 5.26 -21.63
CA GLN A 59 3.20 6.64 -22.02
C GLN A 59 4.55 7.37 -22.10
N PRO A 60 4.78 8.25 -23.07
CA PRO A 60 5.99 9.06 -23.12
C PRO A 60 6.04 10.07 -21.95
N ARG A 61 7.26 10.37 -21.50
CA ARG A 61 7.55 11.52 -20.62
C ARG A 61 7.36 12.84 -21.38
N LEU A 62 7.03 13.92 -20.68
CA LEU A 62 6.98 15.26 -21.28
C LEU A 62 8.39 15.87 -21.40
N SER A 63 9.22 15.70 -20.38
CA SER A 63 10.63 16.13 -20.34
C SER A 63 11.41 15.38 -19.25
N GLY A 64 12.72 15.60 -19.16
CA GLY A 64 13.62 14.95 -18.20
C GLY A 64 14.11 13.58 -18.66
N GLU A 65 14.75 12.85 -17.74
CA GLU A 65 15.40 11.56 -18.03
C GLU A 65 14.86 10.45 -17.11
N ILE A 66 14.75 9.25 -17.67
CA ILE A 66 14.41 8.01 -16.98
C ILE A 66 15.40 6.97 -17.47
N ALA A 67 16.29 6.52 -16.58
CA ALA A 67 17.19 5.41 -16.86
C ALA A 67 16.74 4.15 -16.11
N LEU A 68 16.60 3.05 -16.85
CA LEU A 68 16.38 1.71 -16.32
C LEU A 68 17.70 0.95 -16.47
N LEU A 69 18.20 0.35 -15.39
CA LEU A 69 19.48 -0.40 -15.42
C LEU A 69 20.62 0.38 -16.09
N SER A 70 20.75 1.67 -15.77
CA SER A 70 21.76 2.60 -16.32
C SER A 70 21.64 2.95 -17.82
N ARG A 71 20.56 2.58 -18.51
CA ARG A 71 20.28 2.98 -19.90
C ARG A 71 18.97 3.76 -19.99
N ASP A 72 18.89 4.78 -20.84
CA ASP A 72 17.66 5.56 -20.97
C ASP A 72 16.50 4.68 -21.47
N ILE A 73 15.31 4.88 -20.91
CA ILE A 73 14.11 4.11 -21.23
C ILE A 73 13.76 4.17 -22.73
N GLN A 74 14.08 5.28 -23.41
CA GLN A 74 13.80 5.48 -24.84
C GLN A 74 14.76 4.71 -25.75
N ASP A 75 15.92 4.29 -25.24
CA ASP A 75 16.89 3.54 -26.03
C ASP A 75 16.54 2.05 -26.13
N TYR A 76 15.65 1.54 -25.27
CA TYR A 76 15.20 0.17 -25.32
C TYR A 76 14.17 -0.05 -26.42
N SER A 77 14.34 -1.14 -27.18
CA SER A 77 13.25 -1.69 -27.98
C SER A 77 12.16 -2.30 -27.08
N ASP A 78 10.93 -2.39 -27.58
CA ASP A 78 9.82 -3.04 -26.86
C ASP A 78 10.17 -4.46 -26.39
N LYS A 79 10.93 -5.20 -27.21
CA LYS A 79 11.40 -6.55 -26.88
C LYS A 79 12.37 -6.53 -25.71
N GLU A 80 13.39 -5.67 -25.72
CA GLU A 80 14.32 -5.56 -24.60
C GLU A 80 13.59 -5.11 -23.33
N LEU A 81 12.71 -4.11 -23.43
CA LEU A 81 11.95 -3.62 -22.28
C LEU A 81 11.06 -4.71 -21.68
N SER A 82 10.46 -5.57 -22.51
CA SER A 82 9.66 -6.71 -22.05
C SER A 82 10.47 -7.76 -21.28
N THR A 83 11.80 -7.74 -21.33
CA THR A 83 12.65 -8.61 -20.49
C THR A 83 13.15 -7.90 -19.22
N ILE A 84 12.94 -6.58 -19.12
CA ILE A 84 13.42 -5.75 -18.01
C ILE A 84 12.29 -5.34 -17.06
N VAL A 85 11.10 -5.11 -17.61
CA VAL A 85 9.94 -4.57 -16.88
C VAL A 85 8.74 -5.51 -16.97
N GLY A 86 8.26 -5.96 -15.81
CA GLY A 86 6.94 -6.57 -15.64
C GLY A 86 5.94 -5.53 -15.13
N VAL A 87 4.69 -5.61 -15.60
CA VAL A 87 3.62 -4.70 -15.15
C VAL A 87 2.39 -5.50 -14.75
N VAL A 88 1.84 -5.20 -13.57
CA VAL A 88 0.58 -5.72 -13.07
C VAL A 88 -0.39 -4.54 -12.91
N LEU A 89 -1.39 -4.47 -13.80
CA LEU A 89 -2.40 -3.41 -13.78
C LEU A 89 -3.63 -3.86 -12.98
N THR A 90 -4.39 -2.89 -12.48
CA THR A 90 -5.66 -3.10 -11.75
C THR A 90 -6.77 -3.67 -12.64
N ASP A 91 -6.72 -3.42 -13.95
CA ASP A 91 -7.83 -3.75 -14.85
C ASP A 91 -8.08 -5.25 -14.98
N LYS A 92 -9.34 -5.65 -14.82
CA LYS A 92 -9.78 -7.03 -14.92
C LYS A 92 -9.93 -7.43 -16.39
N CYS A 93 -9.01 -8.23 -16.91
CA CYS A 93 -9.26 -8.99 -18.15
C CYS A 93 -10.31 -10.09 -17.92
N ASP A 94 -11.45 -10.05 -18.61
CA ASP A 94 -12.42 -11.17 -18.60
C ASP A 94 -11.84 -12.34 -19.40
N ILE A 95 -11.14 -13.25 -18.71
CA ILE A 95 -10.50 -14.44 -19.29
C ILE A 95 -11.29 -15.67 -18.85
N ARG A 96 -12.17 -16.16 -19.72
CA ARG A 96 -13.06 -17.30 -19.40
C ARG A 96 -12.44 -18.66 -19.71
N ASN A 97 -11.70 -18.78 -20.80
CA ASN A 97 -11.26 -20.07 -21.33
C ASN A 97 -9.74 -20.26 -21.22
N MET A 98 -9.19 -20.00 -20.04
CA MET A 98 -7.76 -20.17 -19.75
C MET A 98 -7.57 -20.67 -18.32
N SER A 99 -6.71 -21.66 -18.16
CA SER A 99 -6.23 -22.09 -16.85
C SER A 99 -5.23 -21.10 -16.27
N VAL A 100 -5.04 -21.16 -14.95
CA VAL A 100 -4.01 -20.38 -14.25
C VAL A 100 -2.62 -20.59 -14.84
N ARG A 101 -2.23 -21.85 -15.06
CA ARG A 101 -0.93 -22.20 -15.63
C ARG A 101 -0.72 -21.59 -17.03
N GLU A 102 -1.75 -21.62 -17.87
CA GLU A 102 -1.67 -21.02 -19.22
C GLU A 102 -1.51 -19.51 -19.14
N LEU A 103 -2.25 -18.82 -18.27
CA LEU A 103 -2.13 -17.38 -18.09
C LEU A 103 -0.75 -16.97 -17.57
N ILE A 104 -0.19 -17.71 -16.61
CA ILE A 104 1.18 -17.47 -16.12
C ILE A 104 2.20 -17.76 -17.23
N GLY A 105 1.95 -18.80 -18.03
CA GLY A 105 2.73 -19.12 -19.23
C GLY A 105 2.82 -17.98 -20.24
N MET A 106 1.80 -17.13 -20.35
CA MET A 106 1.87 -15.93 -21.20
C MET A 106 2.95 -14.94 -20.76
N GLY A 107 3.41 -14.99 -19.50
CA GLY A 107 4.57 -14.22 -19.04
C GLY A 107 5.84 -14.53 -19.81
N ARG A 108 5.94 -15.71 -20.45
CA ARG A 108 7.10 -16.12 -21.26
C ARG A 108 7.08 -15.59 -22.69
N SER A 109 6.09 -14.78 -23.08
CA SER A 109 5.99 -14.24 -24.45
C SER A 109 7.25 -13.54 -24.97
N PRO A 110 8.11 -12.87 -24.16
CA PRO A 110 9.37 -12.30 -24.66
C PRO A 110 10.37 -13.35 -25.19
N TYR A 111 10.25 -14.61 -24.74
CA TYR A 111 11.23 -15.68 -24.97
C TYR A 111 10.77 -16.75 -25.96
N THR A 112 9.46 -16.85 -26.25
CA THR A 112 8.87 -17.96 -27.02
C THR A 112 8.87 -17.76 -28.54
N GLY A 113 9.43 -16.66 -29.04
CA GLY A 113 9.53 -16.36 -30.46
C GLY A 113 8.17 -16.24 -31.17
N PHE A 114 8.18 -16.26 -32.51
CA PHE A 114 6.96 -16.03 -33.32
C PHE A 114 5.85 -17.07 -33.08
N TRP A 115 6.22 -18.31 -32.76
CA TRP A 115 5.27 -19.42 -32.60
C TRP A 115 4.66 -19.52 -31.20
N GLY A 116 5.16 -18.75 -30.22
CA GLY A 116 4.58 -18.69 -28.88
C GLY A 116 4.61 -20.00 -28.09
N ARG A 117 5.46 -20.96 -28.48
CA ARG A 117 5.49 -22.29 -27.85
C ARG A 117 6.41 -22.32 -26.64
N LEU A 118 5.88 -22.77 -25.51
CA LEU A 118 6.64 -22.98 -24.28
C LEU A 118 7.53 -24.22 -24.39
N GLY A 119 8.83 -24.01 -24.28
CA GLY A 119 9.82 -25.07 -24.15
C GLY A 119 9.78 -25.76 -22.77
N LYS A 120 10.66 -26.74 -22.56
CA LYS A 120 10.80 -27.41 -21.25
C LYS A 120 11.20 -26.42 -20.16
N GLU A 121 12.09 -25.50 -20.48
CA GLU A 121 12.61 -24.49 -19.56
C GLU A 121 11.53 -23.45 -19.19
N ASP A 122 10.78 -22.96 -20.17
CA ASP A 122 9.67 -22.04 -19.92
C ASP A 122 8.62 -22.64 -18.97
N ARG A 123 8.31 -23.93 -19.13
CA ARG A 123 7.38 -24.63 -18.23
C ARG A 123 7.94 -24.73 -16.81
N ARG A 124 9.25 -24.97 -16.65
CA ARG A 124 9.91 -24.99 -15.34
C ARG A 124 9.76 -23.62 -14.64
N ILE A 125 10.05 -22.54 -15.36
CA ILE A 125 9.93 -21.17 -14.85
C ILE A 125 8.49 -20.82 -14.46
N VAL A 126 7.51 -21.30 -15.24
CA VAL A 126 6.08 -21.13 -14.92
C VAL A 126 5.71 -21.82 -13.60
N GLU A 127 6.14 -23.06 -13.38
CA GLU A 127 5.88 -23.77 -12.13
C GLU A 127 6.60 -23.13 -10.94
N GLU A 128 7.81 -22.59 -11.14
CA GLU A 128 8.52 -21.83 -10.10
C GLU A 128 7.79 -20.55 -9.72
N ALA A 129 7.25 -19.82 -10.71
CA ALA A 129 6.43 -18.64 -10.46
C ALA A 129 5.14 -18.96 -9.71
N ILE A 130 4.50 -20.09 -10.01
CA ILE A 130 3.31 -20.59 -9.28
C ILE A 130 3.67 -20.88 -7.82
N ALA A 131 4.80 -21.55 -7.57
CA ALA A 131 5.25 -21.89 -6.22
C ALA A 131 5.64 -20.64 -5.40
N MET A 132 6.30 -19.66 -6.02
CA MET A 132 6.70 -18.41 -5.35
C MET A 132 5.52 -17.63 -4.75
N VAL A 133 4.32 -17.76 -5.33
CA VAL A 133 3.10 -17.10 -4.83
C VAL A 133 2.14 -18.07 -4.11
N ARG A 134 2.54 -19.34 -3.93
CA ARG A 134 1.80 -20.39 -3.20
C ARG A 134 0.40 -20.67 -3.75
N ILE A 135 0.29 -20.86 -5.07
CA ILE A 135 -0.98 -21.14 -5.76
C ILE A 135 -0.97 -22.45 -6.57
N GLU A 136 -0.15 -23.43 -6.17
CA GLU A 136 -0.01 -24.72 -6.83
C GLU A 136 -1.36 -25.44 -6.98
N ASN A 137 -2.20 -25.37 -5.96
CA ASN A 137 -3.56 -25.92 -5.95
C ASN A 137 -4.52 -25.24 -6.95
N LEU A 138 -4.18 -24.04 -7.42
CA LEU A 138 -4.97 -23.28 -8.39
C LEU A 138 -4.49 -23.47 -9.83
N ALA A 139 -3.30 -24.04 -10.05
CA ALA A 139 -2.63 -24.07 -11.36
C ALA A 139 -3.49 -24.62 -12.51
N SER A 140 -4.33 -25.62 -12.22
CA SER A 140 -5.22 -26.24 -13.22
C SER A 140 -6.64 -25.66 -13.22
N ARG A 141 -6.97 -24.71 -12.34
CA ARG A 141 -8.29 -24.06 -12.31
C ARG A 141 -8.42 -23.03 -13.41
N MET A 142 -9.66 -22.79 -13.83
CA MET A 142 -9.99 -21.72 -14.78
C MET A 142 -9.93 -20.36 -14.09
N VAL A 143 -9.30 -19.37 -14.72
CA VAL A 143 -9.04 -18.04 -14.15
C VAL A 143 -10.34 -17.34 -13.71
N HIS A 144 -11.43 -17.46 -14.46
CA HIS A 144 -12.72 -16.85 -14.13
C HIS A 144 -13.38 -17.41 -12.86
N THR A 145 -12.87 -18.52 -12.29
CA THR A 145 -13.41 -19.15 -11.07
C THR A 145 -12.71 -18.69 -9.80
N LEU A 146 -11.67 -17.86 -9.92
CA LEU A 146 -10.84 -17.43 -8.81
C LEU A 146 -11.47 -16.25 -8.06
N SER A 147 -11.15 -16.14 -6.77
CA SER A 147 -11.39 -14.90 -6.02
C SER A 147 -10.50 -13.77 -6.53
N ASP A 148 -10.82 -12.52 -6.19
CA ASP A 148 -10.02 -11.36 -6.60
C ASP A 148 -8.57 -11.45 -6.07
N GLY A 149 -8.37 -11.94 -4.84
CA GLY A 149 -7.03 -12.13 -4.25
C GLY A 149 -6.24 -13.24 -4.93
N GLU A 150 -6.87 -14.37 -5.22
CA GLU A 150 -6.26 -15.46 -6.00
C GLU A 150 -5.86 -14.98 -7.40
N ARG A 151 -6.75 -14.24 -8.08
CA ARG A 151 -6.48 -13.65 -9.40
C ARG A 151 -5.31 -12.69 -9.35
N GLN A 152 -5.18 -11.90 -8.28
CA GLN A 152 -4.05 -10.99 -8.11
C GLN A 152 -2.72 -11.76 -7.98
N LYS A 153 -2.69 -12.85 -7.19
CA LYS A 153 -1.51 -13.72 -7.12
C LYS A 153 -1.14 -14.32 -8.47
N VAL A 154 -2.13 -14.73 -9.28
CA VAL A 154 -1.90 -15.22 -10.64
C VAL A 154 -1.24 -14.14 -11.52
N MET A 155 -1.70 -12.88 -11.44
CA MET A 155 -1.11 -11.79 -12.21
C MET A 155 0.33 -11.45 -11.75
N ILE A 156 0.60 -11.53 -10.45
CA ILE A 156 1.96 -11.40 -9.91
C ILE A 156 2.83 -12.56 -10.39
N ALA A 157 2.35 -13.81 -10.33
CA ALA A 157 3.07 -14.98 -10.86
C ALA A 157 3.36 -14.85 -12.36
N LYS A 158 2.42 -14.33 -13.15
CA LYS A 158 2.65 -14.03 -14.57
C LYS A 158 3.81 -13.04 -14.77
N ALA A 159 3.89 -11.98 -13.95
CA ALA A 159 5.01 -11.03 -14.00
C ALA A 159 6.33 -11.67 -13.53
N LEU A 160 6.29 -12.55 -12.53
CA LEU A 160 7.47 -13.31 -12.08
C LEU A 160 7.97 -14.28 -13.15
N ALA A 161 7.06 -14.98 -13.83
CA ALA A 161 7.39 -15.88 -14.93
C ALA A 161 8.04 -15.14 -16.10
N GLN A 162 7.82 -13.83 -16.26
CA GLN A 162 8.48 -12.99 -17.26
C GLN A 162 9.99 -12.77 -16.96
N GLU A 163 10.45 -13.12 -15.75
CA GLU A 163 11.85 -13.01 -15.30
C GLU A 163 12.44 -11.60 -15.36
N THR A 164 11.60 -10.59 -15.10
CA THR A 164 12.00 -9.20 -15.13
C THR A 164 12.65 -8.76 -13.80
N PRO A 165 13.70 -7.92 -13.82
CA PRO A 165 14.31 -7.33 -12.62
C PRO A 165 13.43 -6.25 -11.96
N VAL A 166 12.56 -5.59 -12.73
CA VAL A 166 11.64 -4.54 -12.26
C VAL A 166 10.20 -4.98 -12.42
N ILE A 167 9.39 -4.84 -11.37
CA ILE A 167 7.94 -5.06 -11.42
C ILE A 167 7.21 -3.79 -10.96
N PHE A 168 6.35 -3.26 -11.83
CA PHE A 168 5.41 -2.19 -11.51
C PHE A 168 4.03 -2.75 -11.20
N LEU A 169 3.37 -2.25 -10.15
CA LEU A 169 1.99 -2.60 -9.82
C LEU A 169 1.09 -1.37 -9.63
N ASP A 170 -0.01 -1.30 -10.39
CA ASP A 170 -1.02 -0.24 -10.24
C ASP A 170 -2.12 -0.74 -9.30
N GLU A 171 -2.20 -0.18 -8.09
CA GLU A 171 -3.20 -0.51 -7.06
C GLU A 171 -3.43 -2.02 -6.86
N PRO A 172 -2.39 -2.83 -6.55
CA PRO A 172 -2.49 -4.29 -6.53
C PRO A 172 -3.40 -4.83 -5.42
N THR A 173 -3.76 -4.00 -4.44
CA THR A 173 -4.63 -4.33 -3.32
C THR A 173 -6.06 -3.81 -3.48
N ALA A 174 -6.37 -3.17 -4.62
CA ALA A 174 -7.72 -2.66 -4.88
C ALA A 174 -8.74 -3.80 -4.90
N PHE A 175 -9.93 -3.53 -4.32
CA PHE A 175 -11.05 -4.46 -4.24
C PHE A 175 -10.82 -5.73 -3.41
N LEU A 176 -9.66 -5.87 -2.75
CA LEU A 176 -9.38 -6.98 -1.84
C LEU A 176 -9.91 -6.70 -0.43
N ASP A 177 -10.27 -7.76 0.29
CA ASP A 177 -10.53 -7.67 1.73
C ASP A 177 -9.22 -7.45 2.52
N PHE A 178 -9.34 -6.97 3.76
CA PHE A 178 -8.16 -6.60 4.55
C PHE A 178 -7.14 -7.75 4.72
N PRO A 179 -7.54 -9.01 5.01
CA PRO A 179 -6.59 -10.13 5.05
C PRO A 179 -5.85 -10.35 3.73
N SER A 180 -6.54 -10.32 2.59
CA SER A 180 -5.90 -10.50 1.28
C SER A 180 -4.96 -9.35 0.94
N LYS A 181 -5.30 -8.11 1.33
CA LYS A 181 -4.38 -6.96 1.16
C LYS A 181 -3.07 -7.17 1.90
N VAL A 182 -3.14 -7.60 3.17
CA VAL A 182 -1.96 -7.91 3.98
C VAL A 182 -1.14 -9.02 3.32
N GLU A 183 -1.79 -10.10 2.89
CA GLU A 183 -1.12 -11.23 2.26
C GLU A 183 -0.37 -10.82 0.98
N ILE A 184 -1.00 -10.02 0.11
CA ILE A 184 -0.38 -9.51 -1.12
C ILE A 184 0.82 -8.62 -0.80
N MET A 185 0.69 -7.68 0.15
CA MET A 185 1.79 -6.79 0.51
C MET A 185 2.98 -7.56 1.12
N GLN A 186 2.71 -8.55 1.98
CA GLN A 186 3.73 -9.44 2.54
C GLN A 186 4.41 -10.28 1.46
N LEU A 187 3.64 -10.81 0.49
CA LEU A 187 4.17 -11.54 -0.65
C LEU A 187 5.12 -10.64 -1.46
N LEU A 188 4.72 -9.42 -1.80
CA LEU A 188 5.56 -8.49 -2.56
C LEU A 188 6.85 -8.15 -1.81
N HIS A 189 6.78 -7.85 -0.51
CA HIS A 189 7.97 -7.62 0.31
C HIS A 189 8.87 -8.87 0.38
N HIS A 190 8.29 -10.06 0.53
CA HIS A 190 9.07 -11.30 0.53
C HIS A 190 9.82 -11.51 -0.79
N LEU A 191 9.15 -11.25 -1.92
CA LEU A 191 9.73 -11.39 -3.26
C LEU A 191 10.93 -10.46 -3.46
N THR A 192 10.91 -9.21 -2.98
CA THR A 192 12.07 -8.32 -3.10
C THR A 192 13.30 -8.89 -2.40
N ARG A 193 13.12 -9.55 -1.24
CA ARG A 193 14.21 -10.16 -0.47
C ARG A 193 14.75 -11.44 -1.07
N THR A 194 13.88 -12.32 -1.55
CA THR A 194 14.29 -13.65 -2.04
C THR A 194 14.79 -13.63 -3.48
N THR A 195 14.37 -12.65 -4.27
CA THR A 195 14.68 -12.58 -5.70
C THR A 195 15.51 -11.35 -6.10
N ASN A 196 15.81 -10.45 -5.15
CA ASN A 196 16.48 -9.17 -5.38
C ASN A 196 15.77 -8.26 -6.42
N LYS A 197 14.49 -8.52 -6.70
CA LYS A 197 13.70 -7.72 -7.64
C LYS A 197 13.39 -6.34 -7.08
N THR A 198 13.31 -5.36 -7.98
CA THR A 198 12.83 -4.02 -7.68
C THR A 198 11.33 -3.99 -7.85
N ILE A 199 10.57 -3.73 -6.79
CA ILE A 199 9.11 -3.67 -6.86
C ILE A 199 8.66 -2.25 -6.55
N PHE A 200 7.92 -1.65 -7.49
CA PHE A 200 7.32 -0.34 -7.32
C PHE A 200 5.81 -0.45 -7.49
N LEU A 201 5.05 -0.12 -6.44
CA LEU A 201 3.59 -0.18 -6.49
C LEU A 201 2.97 1.16 -6.13
N SER A 202 1.84 1.48 -6.74
CA SER A 202 0.97 2.53 -6.23
C SER A 202 -0.12 1.91 -5.36
N THR A 203 -0.44 2.57 -4.25
CA THR A 203 -1.54 2.14 -3.39
C THR A 203 -2.20 3.30 -2.69
N HIS A 204 -3.48 3.12 -2.34
CA HIS A 204 -4.22 3.95 -1.40
C HIS A 204 -4.19 3.43 0.04
N ASP A 205 -3.71 2.21 0.27
CA ASP A 205 -3.63 1.57 1.59
C ASP A 205 -2.40 2.04 2.37
N LEU A 206 -2.50 3.27 2.87
CA LEU A 206 -1.44 3.99 3.57
C LEU A 206 -0.87 3.23 4.77
N GLU A 207 -1.71 2.67 5.64
CA GLU A 207 -1.25 1.95 6.84
C GLU A 207 -0.41 0.73 6.47
N LEU A 208 -0.85 -0.05 5.47
CA LEU A 208 -0.10 -1.21 5.00
C LEU A 208 1.21 -0.80 4.32
N ALA A 209 1.19 0.29 3.53
CA ALA A 209 2.40 0.80 2.91
C ALA A 209 3.43 1.26 3.95
N LEU A 210 3.02 1.98 5.00
CA LEU A 210 3.92 2.43 6.06
C LEU A 210 4.48 1.27 6.90
N GLN A 211 3.75 0.16 7.03
CA GLN A 211 4.20 -1.01 7.78
C GLN A 211 5.16 -1.91 7.00
N ILE A 212 5.04 -1.96 5.66
CA ILE A 212 5.68 -3.00 4.85
C ILE A 212 6.72 -2.44 3.85
N ALA A 213 6.59 -1.20 3.40
CA ALA A 213 7.47 -0.65 2.37
C ALA A 213 8.87 -0.35 2.89
N ASP A 214 9.89 -0.61 2.06
CA ASP A 214 11.26 -0.12 2.29
C ASP A 214 11.35 1.39 2.11
N LYS A 215 10.64 1.90 1.09
CA LYS A 215 10.62 3.30 0.70
C LYS A 215 9.23 3.73 0.33
N ILE A 216 8.91 4.96 0.69
CA ILE A 216 7.69 5.65 0.32
C ILE A 216 8.04 6.79 -0.63
N TRP A 217 7.28 6.90 -1.70
CA TRP A 217 7.21 8.08 -2.54
C TRP A 217 5.88 8.76 -2.29
N LEU A 218 5.91 9.91 -1.64
CA LEU A 218 4.72 10.69 -1.35
C LEU A 218 4.54 11.76 -2.41
N MET A 219 3.52 11.60 -3.25
CA MET A 219 3.21 12.51 -4.35
C MET A 219 2.14 13.52 -3.92
N ASP A 220 2.50 14.80 -3.93
CA ASP A 220 1.66 15.93 -3.59
C ASP A 220 1.60 16.95 -4.74
N LYS A 221 0.47 17.64 -4.88
CA LYS A 221 0.28 18.64 -5.94
C LYS A 221 1.16 19.88 -5.78
N VAL A 222 1.53 20.22 -4.55
CA VAL A 222 2.27 21.46 -4.22
C VAL A 222 3.73 21.15 -3.97
N LYS A 223 4.03 20.08 -3.22
CA LYS A 223 5.39 19.71 -2.80
C LYS A 223 6.10 18.76 -3.75
N GLY A 224 5.46 18.30 -4.83
CA GLY A 224 6.04 17.33 -5.75
C GLY A 224 6.16 15.94 -5.12
N ILE A 225 7.30 15.27 -5.31
CA ILE A 225 7.55 13.93 -4.76
C ILE A 225 8.57 14.01 -3.62
N SER A 226 8.14 13.60 -2.43
CA SER A 226 9.02 13.41 -1.27
C SER A 226 9.31 11.93 -1.11
N THR A 227 10.58 11.56 -0.91
CA THR A 227 10.99 10.15 -0.81
C THR A 227 11.75 9.91 0.49
N GLY A 228 11.55 8.74 1.08
CA GLY A 228 12.16 8.39 2.36
C GLY A 228 11.71 7.02 2.84
N THR A 229 12.29 6.53 3.94
CA THR A 229 11.64 5.43 4.67
C THR A 229 10.36 5.97 5.33
N PRO A 230 9.41 5.10 5.72
CA PRO A 230 8.26 5.51 6.52
C PRO A 230 8.64 6.38 7.73
N GLU A 231 9.71 6.00 8.44
CA GLU A 231 10.20 6.66 9.65
C GLU A 231 10.80 8.04 9.34
N ASP A 232 11.63 8.15 8.29
CA ASP A 232 12.20 9.43 7.88
C ASP A 232 11.11 10.43 7.48
N LEU A 233 10.08 9.97 6.75
CA LEU A 233 8.96 10.81 6.33
C LEU A 233 8.03 11.19 7.50
N ALA A 234 7.93 10.33 8.51
CA ALA A 234 7.26 10.65 9.77
C ALA A 234 8.02 11.77 10.52
N LEU A 235 9.30 11.56 10.79
CA LEU A 235 10.14 12.47 11.58
C LEU A 235 10.29 13.87 10.94
N SER A 236 10.36 13.93 9.62
CA SER A 236 10.41 15.18 8.85
C SER A 236 9.05 15.89 8.74
N GLY A 237 7.96 15.28 9.22
CA GLY A 237 6.62 15.86 9.19
C GLY A 237 5.97 15.86 7.80
N TYR A 238 6.56 15.17 6.81
CA TYR A 238 5.94 15.03 5.48
C TYR A 238 4.63 14.26 5.55
N LEU A 239 4.58 13.16 6.34
CA LEU A 239 3.33 12.41 6.54
C LEU A 239 2.27 13.29 7.22
N SER A 240 2.60 13.95 8.34
CA SER A 240 1.66 14.82 9.04
C SER A 240 1.13 15.94 8.14
N GLY A 241 2.01 16.62 7.41
CA GLY A 241 1.62 17.72 6.52
C GLY A 241 0.77 17.28 5.32
N PHE A 242 0.93 16.05 4.84
CA PHE A 242 0.16 15.53 3.73
C PHE A 242 -1.29 15.20 4.12
N PHE A 243 -1.52 14.76 5.36
CA PHE A 243 -2.84 14.31 5.83
C PHE A 243 -3.60 15.34 6.69
N ALA A 244 -2.94 16.38 7.19
CA ALA A 244 -3.53 17.42 8.03
C ALA A 244 -4.79 18.11 7.44
N ARG A 245 -5.01 18.04 6.12
CA ARG A 245 -6.11 18.76 5.44
C ARG A 245 -7.49 18.09 5.52
N LYS A 246 -7.67 17.03 6.32
CA LYS A 246 -8.92 16.23 6.33
C LYS A 246 -9.45 15.85 7.71
N GLY A 247 -9.04 16.53 8.79
CA GLY A 247 -9.40 16.10 10.15
C GLY A 247 -8.78 14.75 10.49
N ILE A 248 -7.57 14.51 9.99
CA ILE A 248 -6.77 13.31 10.22
C ILE A 248 -5.40 13.79 10.70
N VAL A 249 -4.93 13.23 11.81
CA VAL A 249 -3.61 13.49 12.39
C VAL A 249 -2.79 12.20 12.31
N PHE A 250 -1.51 12.34 12.01
CA PHE A 250 -0.56 11.24 12.12
C PHE A 250 0.00 11.20 13.55
N ASP A 251 -0.22 10.09 14.24
CA ASP A 251 0.28 9.87 15.58
C ASP A 251 1.71 9.32 15.50
N MET A 252 2.68 10.13 15.93
CA MET A 252 4.11 9.81 15.86
C MET A 252 4.53 8.67 16.79
N GLU A 253 3.80 8.40 17.86
CA GLU A 253 4.12 7.32 18.81
C GLU A 253 3.72 5.96 18.24
N THR A 254 2.56 5.92 17.59
CA THR A 254 1.98 4.68 17.06
C THR A 254 2.24 4.46 15.58
N GLY A 255 2.64 5.51 14.84
CA GLY A 255 2.81 5.46 13.39
C GLY A 255 1.49 5.29 12.63
N LEU A 256 0.35 5.55 13.29
CA LEU A 256 -0.99 5.37 12.75
C LEU A 256 -1.72 6.69 12.55
N PHE A 257 -2.68 6.69 11.64
CA PHE A 257 -3.56 7.84 11.44
C PHE A 257 -4.75 7.78 12.39
N ARG A 258 -5.10 8.92 12.98
CA ARG A 258 -6.26 9.08 13.84
C ARG A 258 -7.12 10.23 13.36
N ILE A 259 -8.40 10.15 13.66
CA ILE A 259 -9.34 11.23 13.38
C ILE A 259 -9.06 12.36 14.39
N ASP A 260 -8.95 13.58 13.88
CA ASP A 260 -8.87 14.80 14.68
C ASP A 260 -10.25 15.10 15.28
N ASN A 261 -10.56 14.43 16.38
CA ASN A 261 -11.83 14.62 17.08
C ASN A 261 -11.73 15.90 17.92
N ARG A 262 -12.69 16.81 17.73
CA ARG A 262 -12.95 17.84 18.74
C ARG A 262 -13.64 17.18 19.92
N TYR A 263 -13.11 17.41 21.11
CA TYR A 263 -13.66 16.85 22.34
C TYR A 263 -14.47 17.91 23.07
N ASP A 264 -15.69 17.55 23.46
CA ASP A 264 -16.60 18.46 24.17
C ASP A 264 -16.52 18.27 25.70
N ARG A 265 -15.91 17.17 26.16
CA ARG A 265 -15.78 16.81 27.58
C ARG A 265 -14.45 16.11 27.84
N GLU A 266 -13.94 16.29 29.05
CA GLU A 266 -12.74 15.59 29.54
C GLU A 266 -13.07 14.77 30.78
N ILE A 267 -12.66 13.49 30.78
CA ILE A 267 -12.89 12.56 31.88
C ILE A 267 -11.59 11.86 32.24
N ARG A 268 -11.30 11.80 33.54
CA ARG A 268 -10.13 11.04 34.02
C ARG A 268 -10.38 9.55 33.82
N LEU A 269 -9.48 8.87 33.11
CA LEU A 269 -9.56 7.42 32.89
C LEU A 269 -8.38 6.73 33.58
N THR A 270 -8.67 5.80 34.48
CA THR A 270 -7.69 4.93 35.15
C THR A 270 -7.89 3.48 34.75
N GLY A 271 -6.89 2.65 35.01
CA GLY A 271 -6.89 1.22 34.66
C GLY A 271 -5.63 0.84 33.88
N SER A 272 -5.58 -0.41 33.42
CA SER A 272 -4.43 -0.94 32.69
C SER A 272 -4.81 -1.94 31.60
N GLY A 273 -3.83 -2.29 30.77
CA GLY A 273 -3.97 -3.34 29.76
C GLY A 273 -4.92 -3.02 28.60
N GLN A 274 -5.42 -4.08 27.96
CA GLN A 274 -6.23 -3.99 26.74
C GLN A 274 -7.60 -3.33 26.99
N LYS A 275 -8.19 -3.55 28.17
CA LYS A 275 -9.50 -2.99 28.53
C LYS A 275 -9.46 -1.48 28.62
N TYR A 276 -8.44 -0.92 29.29
CA TYR A 276 -8.18 0.52 29.32
C TYR A 276 -8.09 1.10 27.91
N ALA A 277 -7.31 0.48 27.02
CA ALA A 277 -7.16 0.95 25.65
C ALA A 277 -8.49 0.96 24.87
N MET A 278 -9.33 -0.07 25.04
CA MET A 278 -10.64 -0.14 24.38
C MET A 278 -11.65 0.85 24.95
N VAL A 279 -11.69 1.03 26.27
CA VAL A 279 -12.54 2.06 26.93
C VAL A 279 -12.12 3.46 26.46
N ARG A 280 -10.82 3.76 26.48
CA ARG A 280 -10.29 5.04 25.97
C ARG A 280 -10.68 5.26 24.52
N LYS A 281 -10.50 4.25 23.65
CA LYS A 281 -10.89 4.32 22.24
C LYS A 281 -12.39 4.62 22.07
N ALA A 282 -13.25 3.99 22.88
CA ALA A 282 -14.69 4.24 22.84
C ALA A 282 -15.07 5.65 23.32
N LEU A 283 -14.45 6.16 24.38
CA LEU A 283 -14.67 7.53 24.86
C LEU A 283 -14.24 8.56 23.81
N LEU A 284 -13.03 8.41 23.24
CA LEU A 284 -12.51 9.29 22.20
C LEU A 284 -13.41 9.31 20.95
N ARG A 285 -13.97 8.15 20.57
CA ARG A 285 -14.92 8.04 19.45
C ARG A 285 -16.21 8.83 19.70
N ASN A 286 -16.63 8.96 20.95
CA ASN A 286 -17.85 9.69 21.34
C ASN A 286 -17.55 11.13 21.82
N GLY A 287 -16.43 11.72 21.37
CA GLY A 287 -16.11 13.13 21.66
C GLY A 287 -15.67 13.42 23.10
N ILE A 288 -15.28 12.39 23.86
CA ILE A 288 -14.80 12.54 25.23
C ILE A 288 -13.28 12.31 25.26
N HIS A 289 -12.53 13.34 25.62
CA HIS A 289 -11.09 13.22 25.86
C HIS A 289 -10.87 12.46 27.17
N ALA A 290 -10.12 11.35 27.10
CA ALA A 290 -9.93 10.45 28.24
C ALA A 290 -8.47 10.03 28.38
N GLY A 291 -7.92 10.25 29.58
CA GLY A 291 -6.51 10.02 29.93
C GLY A 291 -6.32 9.96 31.45
N CYS A 292 -5.21 9.36 31.90
CA CYS A 292 -4.92 9.24 33.34
C CYS A 292 -4.41 10.57 33.94
N GLU A 293 -3.86 11.41 33.06
CA GLU A 293 -3.33 12.76 33.27
C GLU A 293 -4.41 13.85 33.38
N ILE A 294 -5.65 13.54 33.00
CA ILE A 294 -6.75 14.52 33.02
C ILE A 294 -7.26 14.72 34.46
N GLU A 295 -7.30 15.98 34.91
CA GLU A 295 -7.96 16.36 36.15
C GLU A 295 -9.42 16.73 35.88
N SER A 296 -10.35 15.83 36.24
CA SER A 296 -11.79 16.01 36.07
C SER A 296 -12.53 15.51 37.31
N GLU A 297 -13.65 16.15 37.66
CA GLU A 297 -14.53 15.71 38.76
C GLU A 297 -15.13 14.33 38.48
N SER A 298 -15.32 14.00 37.19
CA SER A 298 -15.78 12.70 36.77
C SER A 298 -14.59 11.81 36.43
N ARG A 299 -14.58 10.59 36.96
CA ARG A 299 -13.54 9.58 36.67
C ARG A 299 -14.16 8.23 36.29
N ILE A 300 -13.50 7.53 35.39
CA ILE A 300 -13.84 6.16 34.98
C ILE A 300 -12.64 5.28 35.32
N ASP A 301 -12.90 4.17 36.00
CA ASP A 301 -11.92 3.11 36.21
C ASP A 301 -12.26 1.94 35.28
N ALA A 302 -11.39 1.69 34.30
CA ALA A 302 -11.54 0.59 33.35
C ALA A 302 -11.23 -0.78 33.97
N GLY A 303 -10.63 -0.82 35.17
CA GLY A 303 -10.15 -2.04 35.82
C GLY A 303 -8.82 -2.55 35.26
N GLU A 304 -8.30 -3.62 35.88
CA GLU A 304 -7.00 -4.21 35.53
C GLU A 304 -7.12 -5.43 34.60
N THR A 305 -8.27 -6.12 34.62
CA THR A 305 -8.52 -7.33 33.82
C THR A 305 -9.74 -7.18 32.92
N VAL A 306 -9.84 -8.01 31.88
CA VAL A 306 -10.99 -8.00 30.94
C VAL A 306 -12.32 -8.24 31.66
N GLU A 307 -12.31 -9.06 32.72
CA GLU A 307 -13.47 -9.45 33.52
C GLU A 307 -13.84 -8.43 34.61
N SER A 308 -12.93 -7.53 34.98
CA SER A 308 -13.18 -6.51 36.03
C SER A 308 -14.29 -5.55 35.60
N PRO A 309 -15.30 -5.23 36.42
CA PRO A 309 -16.33 -4.27 36.03
C PRO A 309 -15.74 -2.86 35.81
N ILE A 310 -16.31 -2.12 34.86
CA ILE A 310 -15.93 -0.71 34.65
C ILE A 310 -16.69 0.11 35.70
N THR A 311 -16.00 0.95 36.46
CA THR A 311 -16.62 1.77 37.51
C THR A 311 -16.63 3.24 37.12
N LEU A 312 -17.82 3.83 37.06
CA LEU A 312 -18.02 5.25 36.83
C LEU A 312 -18.18 5.99 38.16
N TYR A 313 -17.49 7.10 38.28
CA TYR A 313 -17.68 8.08 39.35
C TYR A 313 -18.05 9.40 38.67
N LEU A 314 -19.34 9.67 38.51
CA LEU A 314 -19.86 10.89 37.89
C LEU A 314 -20.20 11.91 38.97
N SER A 315 -19.93 13.20 38.72
CA SER A 315 -20.21 14.28 39.67
C SER A 315 -21.69 14.26 40.09
N GLY A 316 -21.96 14.24 41.39
CA GLY A 316 -23.32 14.22 41.97
C GLY A 316 -24.03 12.86 41.99
N ASN A 317 -23.43 11.77 41.51
CA ASN A 317 -24.04 10.43 41.49
C ASN A 317 -23.22 9.40 42.30
N PRO A 318 -23.86 8.38 42.90
CA PRO A 318 -23.13 7.28 43.53
C PRO A 318 -22.32 6.49 42.48
N PRO A 319 -21.19 5.85 42.87
CA PRO A 319 -20.42 5.03 41.96
C PRO A 319 -21.27 3.96 41.30
N ARG A 320 -21.19 3.86 39.97
CA ARG A 320 -21.96 2.89 39.18
C ARG A 320 -21.02 1.93 38.48
N GLN A 321 -21.27 0.63 38.64
CA GLN A 321 -20.54 -0.40 37.92
C GLN A 321 -21.31 -0.82 36.67
N VAL A 322 -20.58 -1.01 35.58
CA VAL A 322 -21.10 -1.49 34.30
C VAL A 322 -20.27 -2.66 33.79
N ALA A 323 -20.92 -3.61 33.13
CA ALA A 323 -20.29 -4.83 32.66
C ALA A 323 -19.62 -4.64 31.29
N SER A 324 -20.06 -3.66 30.50
CA SER A 324 -19.60 -3.45 29.13
C SER A 324 -19.30 -1.99 28.80
N VAL A 325 -18.52 -1.78 27.72
CA VAL A 325 -18.26 -0.45 27.15
C VAL A 325 -19.53 0.17 26.58
N GLU A 326 -20.49 -0.63 26.13
CA GLU A 326 -21.78 -0.14 25.64
C GLU A 326 -22.62 0.46 26.78
N GLU A 327 -22.73 -0.25 27.90
CA GLU A 327 -23.41 0.26 29.10
C GLU A 327 -22.73 1.51 29.66
N LEU A 328 -21.39 1.56 29.61
CA LEU A 328 -20.61 2.75 29.96
C LEU A 328 -21.06 3.96 29.14
N LEU A 329 -21.16 3.82 27.82
CA LEU A 329 -21.55 4.92 26.93
C LEU A 329 -23.00 5.36 27.17
N MET A 330 -23.92 4.42 27.39
CA MET A 330 -25.32 4.76 27.72
C MET A 330 -25.43 5.61 28.99
N CYS A 331 -24.56 5.38 29.98
CA CYS A 331 -24.54 6.18 31.22
C CYS A 331 -23.97 7.59 31.04
N LEU A 332 -23.22 7.84 29.96
CA LEU A 332 -22.57 9.14 29.68
C LEU A 332 -23.38 10.02 28.72
N GLU A 333 -24.35 9.43 28.02
CA GLU A 333 -25.30 10.12 27.12
C GLU A 333 -26.50 10.73 27.85
N THR A 334 -26.86 10.21 29.03
CA THR A 334 -27.89 10.72 29.95
C THR A 334 -27.39 11.86 30.82
#